data_AF-V7PWR4-F1
#
_entry.id   AF-V7PWR4-F1
#
_cell.length_a   1.000
_cell.length_b   1.000
_cell.length_c   1.000
_cell.angle_alpha   90.00
_cell.angle_beta   90.00
_cell.angle_gamma   90.00
#
_symmetry.space_group_name_H-M   'P 1'
#
loop_
_entity.id
_entity.type
_entity.pdbx_description
1 polymer ?
#
loop_
_entity_poly.entity_id
_entity_poly.type
_entity_poly.pdbx_seq_one_letter_code
_entity_poly.pdbx_strand_id
1 'polypeptide(L)'
;MNEDLEYIKNKKLSEIFERLLGYIYFKKPQNIVEAIIQEVDKLEKEKHVKNVFDSEDIKSMYNFLNVENNKYMTKEKCILGLSQFVLTTKQREHIEKTEIEDNVDFEMFTSHVGNIINM
;
A
#
# COMPACT_ATOMS: atom_id res chain seq x y z
N MET A 1 -0.22 -13.79 20.85
CA MET A 1 0.95 -12.90 20.63
C MET A 1 0.36 -11.56 20.20
N ASN A 2 0.92 -10.42 20.60
CA ASN A 2 0.31 -9.13 20.24
C ASN A 2 0.37 -8.95 18.71
N GLU A 3 -0.79 -8.80 18.05
CA GLU A 3 -0.93 -8.71 16.58
C GLU A 3 -0.03 -7.60 16.02
N ASP A 4 0.16 -6.51 16.76
CA ASP A 4 1.07 -5.41 16.43
C ASP A 4 2.54 -5.85 16.32
N LEU A 5 3.00 -6.71 17.24
CA LEU A 5 4.38 -7.22 17.23
C LEU A 5 4.61 -8.18 16.06
N GLU A 6 3.58 -8.95 15.71
CA GLU A 6 3.63 -9.87 14.58
C GLU A 6 3.66 -9.11 13.25
N TYR A 7 2.86 -8.04 13.13
CA TYR A 7 2.91 -7.12 12.01
C TYR A 7 4.29 -6.46 11.84
N ILE A 8 4.85 -5.90 12.92
CA ILE A 8 6.19 -5.26 12.93
C ILE A 8 7.27 -6.23 12.45
N LYS A 9 7.21 -7.47 12.93
CA LYS A 9 8.16 -8.52 12.58
C LYS A 9 8.00 -8.97 11.14
N ASN A 10 6.78 -9.21 10.68
CA ASN A 10 6.48 -9.69 9.33
C ASN A 10 6.84 -8.67 8.25
N LYS A 11 6.56 -7.38 8.50
CA LYS A 11 6.90 -6.28 7.59
C LYS A 11 8.32 -5.73 7.80
N LYS A 12 9.13 -6.36 8.66
CA LYS A 12 10.56 -6.02 8.91
C LYS A 12 10.79 -4.55 9.28
N LEU A 13 9.83 -3.94 9.99
CA LEU A 13 9.86 -2.50 10.26
C LEU A 13 11.06 -2.10 11.11
N SER A 14 11.43 -2.91 12.11
CA SER A 14 12.62 -2.65 12.94
C SER A 14 13.91 -2.56 12.13
N GLU A 15 14.10 -3.45 11.16
CA GLU A 15 15.29 -3.49 10.30
C GLU A 15 15.36 -2.26 9.38
N ILE A 16 14.21 -1.79 8.89
CA ILE A 16 14.10 -0.56 8.09
C ILE A 16 14.46 0.65 8.95
N PHE A 17 13.90 0.75 10.16
CA PHE A 17 14.20 1.84 11.09
C PHE A 17 15.69 1.89 11.48
N GLU A 18 16.31 0.76 11.81
CA GLU A 18 17.73 0.70 12.15
C GLU A 18 18.62 1.20 11.00
N ARG A 19 18.31 0.81 9.75
CA ARG A 19 19.06 1.25 8.57
C ARG A 19 18.91 2.76 8.33
N LEU A 20 17.70 3.30 8.46
CA LEU A 20 17.45 4.74 8.31
C LEU A 20 18.17 5.55 9.40
N LEU A 21 18.13 5.09 10.65
CA LEU A 21 18.87 5.73 11.74
C LEU A 21 20.38 5.69 11.53
N GLY A 22 20.92 4.56 11.09
CA GLY A 22 22.33 4.43 10.71
C GLY A 22 22.74 5.37 9.58
N TYR A 23 21.89 5.53 8.57
CA TYR A 23 22.09 6.46 7.46
C TYR A 23 22.16 7.92 7.95
N ILE A 24 21.20 8.36 8.78
CA ILE A 24 21.19 9.71 9.35
C ILE A 24 22.44 9.95 10.18
N TYR A 25 22.81 9.00 11.05
CA TYR A 25 23.97 9.11 11.92
C TYR A 25 25.27 9.26 11.13
N PHE A 26 25.41 8.49 10.04
CA PHE A 26 26.61 8.50 9.21
C PHE A 26 26.69 9.72 8.29
N LYS A 27 25.58 10.07 7.62
CA LYS A 27 25.55 11.13 6.60
C LYS A 27 25.33 12.53 7.17
N LYS A 28 24.71 12.64 8.35
CA LYS A 28 24.39 13.89 9.04
C LYS A 28 23.76 14.94 8.09
N PRO A 29 22.70 14.58 7.36
CA PRO A 29 22.08 15.48 6.40
C PRO A 29 21.50 16.71 7.12
N GLN A 30 21.57 17.86 6.47
CA GLN A 30 21.02 19.11 7.02
C GLN A 30 19.48 19.07 7.06
N ASN A 31 18.85 18.39 6.10
CA ASN A 31 17.41 18.10 6.11
C ASN A 31 17.18 16.59 6.31
N ILE A 32 16.90 16.20 7.55
CA ILE A 32 16.74 14.79 7.93
C ILE A 32 15.51 14.15 7.26
N VAL A 33 14.39 14.86 7.22
CA VAL A 33 13.12 14.33 6.69
C VAL A 33 13.27 14.00 5.21
N GLU A 34 13.80 14.94 4.43
CA GLU A 34 14.01 14.76 2.99
C GLU A 34 15.02 13.64 2.69
N ALA A 35 16.08 13.54 3.50
CA ALA A 35 17.08 12.50 3.34
C ALA A 35 16.55 11.10 3.67
N ILE A 36 15.62 10.98 4.65
CA ILE A 36 14.93 9.72 4.95
C ILE A 36 14.03 9.32 3.77
N ILE A 37 13.23 10.24 3.24
CA ILE A 37 12.33 9.97 2.09
C ILE A 37 13.15 9.43 0.91
N GLN A 38 14.26 10.09 0.57
CA GLN A 38 15.13 9.66 -0.53
C GLN A 38 15.76 8.28 -0.29
N GLU A 39 16.17 7.97 0.94
CA GLU A 39 16.74 6.66 1.27
C GLU A 39 15.66 5.56 1.23
N VAL A 40 14.44 5.84 1.69
CA VAL A 40 13.29 4.92 1.54
C VAL A 40 13.00 4.64 0.06
N ASP A 41 12.88 5.67 -0.77
CA ASP A 41 12.65 5.53 -2.22
C ASP A 41 13.74 4.68 -2.90
N LYS A 42 14.98 4.82 -2.45
CA LYS A 42 16.11 4.04 -2.95
C LYS A 42 16.00 2.57 -2.51
N LEU A 43 15.62 2.31 -1.27
CA LEU A 43 15.42 0.95 -0.74
C LEU A 43 14.31 0.21 -1.48
N GLU A 44 13.22 0.90 -1.80
CA GLU A 44 12.11 0.34 -2.58
C GLU A 44 12.57 -0.06 -3.99
N LYS A 45 13.37 0.79 -4.64
CA LYS A 45 13.96 0.52 -5.96
C LYS A 45 14.99 -0.61 -5.93
N GLU A 46 15.85 -0.67 -4.92
CA GLU A 46 16.90 -1.70 -4.78
C GLU A 46 16.34 -3.09 -4.48
N LYS A 47 15.25 -3.18 -3.72
CA LYS A 47 14.69 -4.47 -3.30
C LYS A 47 13.65 -5.05 -4.26
N HIS A 48 13.31 -4.36 -5.36
CA HIS A 48 12.20 -4.75 -6.24
C HIS A 48 10.95 -5.16 -5.42
N VAL A 49 10.60 -4.39 -4.38
CA VAL A 49 9.49 -4.74 -3.48
C VAL A 49 8.18 -4.54 -4.24
N LYS A 50 7.75 -5.59 -4.94
CA LYS A 50 6.49 -5.59 -5.70
C LYS A 50 5.26 -5.71 -4.81
N ASN A 51 5.40 -6.21 -3.57
CA ASN A 51 4.26 -6.59 -2.74
C ASN A 51 4.32 -5.91 -1.37
N VAL A 52 4.10 -4.59 -1.34
CA VAL A 52 3.83 -3.86 -0.09
C VAL A 52 2.52 -4.36 0.54
N PHE A 53 1.55 -4.69 -0.32
CA PHE A 53 0.25 -5.24 0.04
C PHE A 53 0.14 -6.71 -0.37
N ASP A 54 -0.50 -7.50 0.47
CA ASP A 54 -0.81 -8.90 0.22
C ASP A 54 -2.32 -9.16 0.11
N SER A 55 -2.72 -10.42 -0.11
CA SER A 55 -4.12 -10.78 -0.30
C SER A 55 -4.99 -10.55 0.94
N GLU A 56 -4.42 -10.63 2.14
CA GLU A 56 -5.16 -10.36 3.38
C GLU A 56 -5.39 -8.85 3.55
N ASP A 57 -4.43 -8.02 3.13
CA ASP A 57 -4.61 -6.57 3.08
C ASP A 57 -5.79 -6.20 2.14
N ILE A 58 -5.89 -6.83 0.95
CA ILE A 58 -6.98 -6.61 -0.02
C ILE A 58 -8.33 -7.04 0.56
N LYS A 59 -8.38 -8.23 1.16
CA LYS A 59 -9.60 -8.79 1.76
C LYS A 59 -10.10 -7.96 2.93
N SER A 60 -9.20 -7.51 3.79
CA SER A 60 -9.53 -6.65 4.93
C SER A 60 -10.12 -5.32 4.47
N MET A 61 -9.53 -4.71 3.43
CA MET A 61 -10.05 -3.48 2.85
C MET A 61 -11.44 -3.65 2.24
N TYR A 62 -11.65 -4.73 1.48
CA TYR A 62 -12.96 -5.03 0.89
C TYR A 62 -14.05 -5.16 1.96
N ASN A 63 -13.77 -5.96 3.01
CA ASN A 63 -14.70 -6.18 4.11
C ASN A 63 -14.99 -4.88 4.88
N PHE A 64 -13.96 -4.03 5.07
CA PHE A 64 -14.11 -2.75 5.74
C PHE A 64 -14.99 -1.77 4.97
N LEU A 65 -14.89 -1.73 3.64
CA LEU A 65 -15.74 -0.85 2.82
C LEU A 65 -17.18 -1.38 2.69
N ASN A 66 -17.33 -2.69 2.89
CA ASN A 66 -18.57 -3.42 2.75
C ASN A 66 -19.04 -4.03 4.08
N VAL A 67 -19.02 -3.23 5.16
CA VAL A 67 -19.39 -3.65 6.53
C VAL A 67 -20.79 -4.26 6.62
N GLU A 68 -21.70 -3.78 5.78
CA GLU A 68 -23.08 -4.31 5.68
C GLU A 68 -23.12 -5.76 5.16
N ASN A 69 -21.99 -6.28 4.72
CA ASN A 69 -21.80 -7.63 4.21
C ASN A 69 -22.71 -7.93 3.00
N ASN A 70 -22.93 -6.91 2.17
CA ASN A 70 -23.62 -7.05 0.90
C ASN A 70 -22.73 -7.83 -0.08
N LYS A 71 -23.30 -8.48 -1.09
CA LYS A 71 -22.47 -9.18 -2.10
C LYS A 71 -21.62 -8.20 -2.94
N TYR A 72 -22.06 -6.96 -3.05
CA TYR A 72 -21.45 -5.94 -3.91
C TYR A 72 -21.22 -4.65 -3.12
N MET A 73 -20.12 -3.96 -3.42
CA MET A 73 -19.90 -2.58 -2.99
C MET A 73 -20.20 -1.59 -4.13
N THR A 74 -20.50 -0.34 -3.77
CA THR A 74 -20.72 0.71 -4.77
C THR A 74 -19.41 1.14 -5.42
N LYS A 75 -19.52 1.77 -6.60
CA LYS A 75 -18.41 2.41 -7.28
C LYS A 75 -17.63 3.39 -6.41
N GLU A 76 -18.28 4.25 -5.63
CA GLU A 76 -17.55 5.22 -4.79
C GLU A 76 -16.72 4.52 -3.71
N LYS A 77 -17.28 3.48 -3.09
CA LYS A 77 -16.57 2.65 -2.10
C LYS A 77 -15.38 1.93 -2.75
N CYS A 78 -15.55 1.42 -3.97
CA CYS A 78 -14.46 0.80 -4.73
C CYS A 78 -13.33 1.81 -4.95
N ILE A 79 -13.61 2.99 -5.49
CA ILE A 79 -12.61 4.05 -5.71
C ILE A 79 -11.88 4.41 -4.42
N LEU A 80 -12.61 4.58 -3.31
CA LEU A 80 -12.03 4.85 -2.00
C LEU A 80 -11.07 3.73 -1.57
N GLY A 81 -11.44 2.46 -1.76
CA GLY A 81 -10.59 1.32 -1.47
C GLY A 81 -9.34 1.25 -2.34
N LEU A 82 -9.49 1.40 -3.66
CA LEU A 82 -8.37 1.39 -4.59
C LEU A 82 -7.36 2.49 -4.28
N SER A 83 -7.82 3.66 -3.83
CA SER A 83 -6.94 4.77 -3.45
C SER A 83 -5.98 4.44 -2.29
N GLN A 84 -6.30 3.45 -1.45
CA GLN A 84 -5.43 2.98 -0.37
C GLN A 84 -4.25 2.12 -0.86
N PHE A 85 -4.34 1.58 -2.08
CA PHE A 85 -3.29 0.76 -2.70
C PHE A 85 -2.38 1.55 -3.66
N VAL A 86 -2.60 2.86 -3.77
CA VAL A 86 -1.79 3.76 -4.61
C VAL A 86 -0.54 4.21 -3.87
N LEU A 87 0.62 3.91 -4.44
CA LEU A 87 1.92 4.33 -3.93
C LEU A 87 2.56 5.42 -4.79
N THR A 88 2.12 5.58 -6.05
CA THR A 88 2.73 6.49 -7.03
C THR A 88 1.71 7.37 -7.74
N THR A 89 2.16 8.52 -8.26
CA THR A 89 1.34 9.41 -9.10
C THR A 89 0.79 8.70 -10.34
N LYS A 90 1.60 7.81 -10.95
CA LYS A 90 1.19 7.02 -12.13
C LYS A 90 0.00 6.09 -11.79
N GLN A 91 0.03 5.42 -10.63
CA GLN A 91 -1.07 4.59 -10.15
C GLN A 91 -2.33 5.41 -9.86
N ARG A 92 -2.18 6.63 -9.31
CA ARG A 92 -3.30 7.55 -9.10
C ARG A 92 -3.99 7.93 -10.41
N GLU A 93 -3.22 8.38 -11.39
CA GLU A 93 -3.73 8.73 -12.72
C GLU A 93 -4.40 7.55 -13.44
N HIS A 94 -3.94 6.32 -13.17
CA HIS A 94 -4.56 5.11 -13.71
C HIS A 94 -5.95 4.88 -13.13
N ILE A 95 -6.12 4.99 -11.81
CA ILE A 95 -7.44 4.85 -11.16
C ILE A 95 -8.42 5.88 -11.69
N GLU A 96 -8.00 7.14 -11.84
CA GLU A 96 -8.87 8.23 -12.33
C GLU A 96 -9.41 7.97 -13.75
N LYS A 97 -8.70 7.17 -14.55
CA LYS A 97 -9.07 6.80 -15.93
C LYS A 97 -9.72 5.42 -16.03
N THR A 98 -9.75 4.65 -14.93
CA THR A 98 -10.28 3.30 -14.92
C THR A 98 -11.81 3.37 -14.88
N GLU A 99 -12.47 2.73 -15.84
CA GLU A 99 -13.91 2.51 -15.74
C GLU A 99 -14.18 1.46 -14.66
N ILE A 100 -14.99 1.85 -13.67
CA ILE A 100 -15.41 0.99 -12.55
C ILE A 100 -16.92 0.87 -12.63
N GLU A 101 -17.40 -0.37 -12.51
CA GLU A 101 -18.80 -0.75 -12.50
C GLU A 101 -19.52 -0.24 -11.24
N ASP A 102 -20.84 -0.07 -11.33
CA ASP A 102 -21.65 0.42 -10.21
C ASP A 102 -21.75 -0.58 -9.05
N ASN A 103 -21.61 -1.88 -9.35
CA ASN A 103 -21.68 -2.98 -8.38
C ASN A 103 -20.42 -3.85 -8.48
N VAL A 104 -19.51 -3.71 -7.51
CA VAL A 104 -18.21 -4.37 -7.51
C VAL A 104 -18.18 -5.49 -6.47
N ASP A 105 -17.97 -6.72 -6.91
CA ASP A 105 -17.73 -7.85 -6.00
C ASP A 105 -16.25 -7.97 -5.60
N PHE A 106 -15.94 -8.92 -4.73
CA PHE A 106 -14.57 -9.11 -4.23
C PHE A 106 -13.57 -9.49 -5.33
N GLU A 107 -14.00 -10.25 -6.33
CA GLU A 107 -13.14 -10.70 -7.43
C GLU A 107 -12.80 -9.52 -8.34
N MET A 108 -13.80 -8.71 -8.69
CA MET A 108 -13.60 -7.46 -9.44
C MET A 108 -12.68 -6.50 -8.69
N PHE A 109 -12.92 -6.28 -7.39
CA PHE A 109 -12.07 -5.43 -6.56
C PHE A 109 -10.62 -5.91 -6.52
N THR A 110 -10.41 -7.22 -6.31
CA THR A 110 -9.08 -7.83 -6.28
C THR A 110 -8.37 -7.68 -7.63
N SER A 111 -9.09 -7.83 -8.74
CA SER A 111 -8.56 -7.61 -10.09
C SER A 111 -8.09 -6.17 -10.29
N HIS A 112 -8.89 -5.17 -9.90
CA HIS A 112 -8.50 -3.76 -9.96
C HIS A 112 -7.26 -3.47 -9.11
N VAL A 113 -7.21 -3.98 -7.86
CA VAL A 113 -6.04 -3.83 -7.00
C VAL A 113 -4.80 -4.48 -7.63
N GLY A 114 -4.95 -5.67 -8.22
CA GLY A 114 -3.88 -6.35 -8.93
C GLY A 114 -3.33 -5.53 -10.10
N ASN A 115 -4.19 -4.87 -10.87
CA ASN A 115 -3.78 -3.99 -11.96
C ASN A 115 -3.02 -2.75 -11.47
N ILE A 116 -3.36 -2.22 -10.29
CA ILE A 116 -2.67 -1.06 -9.69
C ILE A 116 -1.30 -1.46 -9.14
N ILE A 117 -1.23 -2.53 -8.35
CA ILE A 117 0.01 -2.95 -7.66
C ILE A 117 1.09 -3.40 -8.65
N ASN A 118 0.70 -4.04 -9.75
CA ASN A 118 1.65 -4.60 -10.72
C ASN A 118 2.14 -3.62 -11.81
N MET A 119 1.80 -2.34 -11.70
CA MET A 119 2.01 -1.30 -12.72
C MET A 119 3.32 -0.50 -12.57
#